data_AF-A0A924ZAY5-F1
#
_entry.id   AF-A0A924ZAY5-F1
#
_cell.length_a   1.000
_cell.length_b   1.000
_cell.length_c   1.000
_cell.angle_alpha   90.00
_cell.angle_beta   90.00
_cell.angle_gamma   90.00
#
_symmetry.space_group_name_H-M   'P 1'
#
loop_
_entity.id
_entity.type
_entity.pdbx_description
1 polymer ?
#
loop_
_entity_poly.entity_id
_entity_poly.type
_entity_poly.pdbx_seq_one_letter_code
_entity_poly.pdbx_strand_id
1 'polypeptide(L)'
;MFIPRRSGLAALTLAALSGLFIVIEATAQPAPALLPDPAATSVGALGWMQGFPPAPDKLITFDDPRGGAFPRNRWSFSHVRESVPTANVWRGSGAPSPLPAAPRDLDGIAFTALGGEPMTFGQMLPRTYTDGILVLHKGDVVYEKYFGALTPERPHLAMSVTKSFVGTLAAILVAEGKLDPAAPVTKYLPEMKDTAYGDATVRQVMDMTVGVKYSENYADPKAEVFDYARAGGMMVQGPGYAGPRSFYDFLKTLQKEGLLDEGFA
;
A
#
# COMPACT_ATOMS: atom_id res chain seq x y z
N MET A 1 -51.50 22.96 -18.04
CA MET A 1 -52.89 23.30 -17.61
C MET A 1 -53.70 22.02 -17.66
N PHE A 2 -54.49 21.76 -16.60
CA PHE A 2 -55.40 20.63 -16.39
C PHE A 2 -54.82 19.24 -16.04
N ILE A 3 -54.81 19.00 -14.73
CA ILE A 3 -55.20 17.72 -14.11
C ILE A 3 -56.74 17.63 -14.19
N PRO A 4 -57.32 16.44 -14.34
CA PRO A 4 -58.36 16.08 -13.37
C PRO A 4 -58.24 14.65 -12.84
N ARG A 5 -58.50 14.53 -11.53
CA ARG A 5 -58.83 13.31 -10.79
C ARG A 5 -60.30 12.92 -11.03
N ARG A 6 -60.59 11.61 -11.00
CA ARG A 6 -61.73 10.92 -10.33
C ARG A 6 -61.56 9.41 -10.58
N SER A 7 -61.13 8.62 -9.59
CA SER A 7 -61.92 7.91 -8.57
C SER A 7 -62.87 6.84 -9.14
N GLY A 8 -62.54 5.56 -8.88
CA GLY A 8 -63.42 4.41 -9.04
C GLY A 8 -62.77 3.14 -8.49
N LEU A 9 -63.40 2.55 -7.48
CA LEU A 9 -62.97 1.37 -6.73
C LEU A 9 -62.84 0.11 -7.62
N ALA A 10 -61.79 -0.67 -7.40
CA ALA A 10 -61.85 -2.12 -7.55
C ALA A 10 -60.94 -2.77 -6.50
N ALA A 11 -61.54 -3.62 -5.67
CA ALA A 11 -60.88 -4.37 -4.62
C ALA A 11 -59.92 -5.42 -5.19
N LEU A 12 -58.69 -5.47 -4.68
CA LEU A 12 -57.83 -6.64 -4.81
C LEU A 12 -57.16 -6.94 -3.46
N THR A 13 -57.66 -7.99 -2.84
CA THR A 13 -56.95 -9.03 -2.06
C THR A 13 -55.68 -8.63 -1.31
N LEU A 14 -55.81 -8.64 0.02
CA LEU A 14 -54.75 -8.60 1.01
C LEU A 14 -53.86 -9.87 0.87
N ALA A 15 -52.73 -9.75 0.16
CA ALA A 15 -51.65 -10.73 0.24
C ALA A 15 -50.64 -10.22 1.27
N ALA A 16 -50.60 -10.86 2.43
CA ALA A 16 -49.58 -10.60 3.44
C ALA A 16 -48.22 -11.06 2.89
N LEU A 17 -47.43 -10.13 2.38
CA LEU A 17 -46.00 -10.31 2.14
C LEU A 17 -45.28 -10.19 3.48
N SER A 18 -45.09 -11.32 4.14
CA SER A 18 -44.11 -11.48 5.22
C SER A 18 -42.72 -11.21 4.63
N GLY A 19 -42.22 -9.99 4.81
CA GLY A 19 -40.85 -9.63 4.51
C GLY A 19 -39.90 -10.43 5.40
N LEU A 20 -39.20 -11.39 4.80
CA LEU A 20 -38.08 -12.08 5.42
C LEU A 20 -36.94 -11.05 5.54
N PHE A 21 -36.81 -10.42 6.71
CA PHE A 21 -35.60 -9.66 7.04
C PHE A 21 -34.47 -10.67 7.22
N ILE A 22 -33.62 -10.82 6.20
CA ILE A 22 -32.31 -11.46 6.38
C ILE A 22 -31.49 -10.46 7.21
N VAL A 23 -31.42 -10.71 8.51
CA VAL A 23 -30.42 -10.09 9.37
C VAL A 23 -29.08 -10.67 8.91
N ILE A 24 -28.32 -9.88 8.16
CA ILE A 24 -26.90 -10.15 7.98
C ILE A 24 -26.28 -9.87 9.35
N GLU A 25 -26.14 -10.91 10.16
CA GLU A 25 -25.28 -10.85 11.33
C GLU A 25 -23.87 -10.58 10.82
N ALA A 26 -23.44 -9.33 10.92
CA ALA A 26 -22.04 -8.98 10.83
C ALA A 26 -21.35 -9.71 11.98
N THR A 27 -20.76 -10.87 11.69
CA THR A 27 -19.88 -11.53 12.64
C THR A 27 -18.78 -10.53 12.99
N ALA A 28 -18.82 -10.01 14.22
CA ALA A 28 -17.77 -9.15 14.72
C ALA A 28 -16.44 -9.87 14.49
N GLN A 29 -15.55 -9.27 13.68
CA GLN A 29 -14.18 -9.76 13.61
C GLN A 29 -13.66 -9.80 15.05
N PRO A 30 -13.03 -10.90 15.49
CA PRO A 30 -12.42 -10.95 16.81
C PRO A 30 -11.54 -9.72 16.96
N ALA A 31 -11.64 -9.06 18.12
CA ALA A 31 -10.84 -7.87 18.42
C ALA A 31 -9.38 -8.18 18.03
N PRO A 32 -8.73 -7.31 17.22
CA PRO A 32 -7.35 -7.54 16.82
C PRO A 32 -6.53 -7.83 18.07
N ALA A 33 -5.67 -8.85 18.00
CA ALA A 33 -4.72 -9.09 19.09
C ALA A 33 -4.03 -7.76 19.42
N LEU A 34 -3.98 -7.40 20.71
CA LEU A 34 -3.30 -6.20 21.17
C LEU A 34 -1.89 -6.20 20.56
N LEU A 35 -1.62 -5.21 19.70
CA LEU A 35 -0.29 -5.04 19.16
C LEU A 35 0.69 -4.88 20.32
N PRO A 36 1.93 -5.40 20.22
CA PRO A 36 2.92 -5.24 21.26
C PRO A 36 3.14 -3.76 21.63
N ASP A 37 3.69 -3.52 22.81
CA ASP A 37 4.10 -2.16 23.20
C ASP A 37 5.14 -1.63 22.19
N PRO A 38 4.88 -0.47 21.54
CA PRO A 38 5.83 0.15 20.62
C PRO A 38 7.20 0.44 21.24
N ALA A 39 7.28 0.73 22.55
CA ALA A 39 8.55 0.99 23.22
C ALA A 39 9.37 -0.30 23.37
N ALA A 40 8.73 -1.38 23.84
CA ALA A 40 9.34 -2.71 24.02
C ALA A 40 9.79 -3.35 22.69
N THR A 41 9.20 -2.96 21.57
CA THR A 41 9.54 -3.47 20.23
C THR A 41 10.39 -2.52 19.40
N SER A 42 10.92 -1.44 19.99
CA SER A 42 11.81 -0.53 19.28
C SER A 42 13.12 -1.20 18.88
N VAL A 43 13.77 -0.66 17.83
CA VAL A 43 15.13 -1.07 17.41
C VAL A 43 16.11 -1.01 18.58
N GLY A 44 16.00 0.06 19.39
CA GLY A 44 16.71 0.25 20.65
C GLY A 44 16.52 -0.91 21.62
N ALA A 45 15.27 -1.15 22.03
CA ALA A 45 14.91 -2.13 23.05
C ALA A 45 15.24 -3.58 22.65
N LEU A 46 15.07 -3.93 21.37
CA LEU A 46 15.34 -5.28 20.86
C LEU A 46 16.81 -5.52 20.49
N GLY A 47 17.62 -4.46 20.44
CA GLY A 47 19.04 -4.54 20.10
C GLY A 47 19.32 -4.81 18.61
N TRP A 48 18.36 -4.55 17.71
CA TRP A 48 18.53 -4.83 16.29
C TRP A 48 19.68 -4.02 15.69
N MET A 49 20.59 -4.71 15.01
CA MET A 49 21.72 -4.09 14.30
C MET A 49 22.61 -3.18 15.17
N GLN A 50 22.67 -3.42 16.48
CA GLN A 50 23.54 -2.68 17.42
C GLN A 50 24.85 -3.42 17.70
N GLY A 51 25.95 -2.66 17.85
CA GLY A 51 27.30 -3.20 18.09
C GLY A 51 28.13 -3.33 16.82
N PHE A 52 29.40 -3.74 16.94
CA PHE A 52 30.29 -3.97 15.80
C PHE A 52 31.18 -5.22 15.99
N PRO A 53 30.89 -6.33 15.29
CA PRO A 53 29.63 -6.59 14.55
C PRO A 53 28.45 -6.76 15.53
N PRO A 54 27.20 -6.54 15.10
CA PRO A 54 26.04 -6.93 15.89
C PRO A 54 26.05 -8.42 16.23
N ALA A 55 25.42 -8.81 17.35
CA ALA A 55 25.29 -10.20 17.73
C ALA A 55 24.54 -11.01 16.66
N PRO A 56 24.87 -12.30 16.42
CA PRO A 56 24.29 -13.07 15.32
C PRO A 56 22.76 -13.14 15.32
N ASP A 57 22.12 -13.21 16.49
CA ASP A 57 20.66 -13.23 16.64
C ASP A 57 20.00 -11.85 16.47
N LYS A 58 20.81 -10.79 16.35
CA LYS A 58 20.41 -9.39 16.16
C LYS A 58 20.66 -8.86 14.76
N LEU A 59 21.25 -9.68 13.89
CA LEU A 59 21.47 -9.34 12.49
C LEU A 59 20.14 -9.38 11.71
N ILE A 60 19.99 -8.41 10.81
CA ILE A 60 18.94 -8.35 9.82
C ILE A 60 19.64 -8.43 8.47
N THR A 61 19.49 -9.57 7.80
CA THR A 61 20.17 -9.87 6.53
C THR A 61 19.14 -10.19 5.45
N PHE A 62 19.54 -10.04 4.19
CA PHE A 62 18.67 -10.27 3.04
C PHE A 62 18.22 -11.75 2.92
N ASP A 63 19.07 -12.69 3.32
CA ASP A 63 18.80 -14.12 3.25
C ASP A 63 17.84 -14.61 4.35
N ASP A 64 17.55 -13.79 5.37
CA ASP A 64 16.51 -14.05 6.35
C ASP A 64 15.19 -13.38 5.93
N PRO A 65 14.17 -14.14 5.48
CA PRO A 65 12.88 -13.58 5.04
C PRO A 65 12.14 -12.83 6.17
N ARG A 66 12.52 -13.05 7.43
CA ARG A 66 11.94 -12.34 8.57
C ARG A 66 12.46 -10.91 8.70
N GLY A 67 13.50 -10.52 7.95
CA GLY A 67 14.10 -9.18 8.00
C GLY A 67 13.13 -8.07 7.61
N GLY A 68 12.19 -8.35 6.71
CA GLY A 68 11.10 -7.44 6.33
C GLY A 68 9.83 -7.57 7.18
N ALA A 69 9.79 -8.50 8.14
CA ALA A 69 8.64 -8.75 9.00
C ALA A 69 8.75 -7.98 10.32
N PHE A 70 7.61 -7.70 10.94
CA PHE A 70 7.58 -7.14 12.29
C PHE A 70 8.26 -8.07 13.30
N PRO A 71 9.07 -7.57 14.26
CA PRO A 71 9.43 -6.17 14.51
C PRO A 71 10.71 -5.69 13.78
N ARG A 72 11.33 -6.52 12.93
CA ARG A 72 12.58 -6.17 12.22
C ARG A 72 12.38 -5.10 11.15
N ASN A 73 11.17 -5.00 10.59
CA ASN A 73 10.78 -3.95 9.65
C ASN A 73 10.99 -2.52 10.19
N ARG A 74 10.91 -2.33 11.51
CA ARG A 74 11.20 -1.06 12.20
C ARG A 74 12.63 -0.56 12.02
N TRP A 75 13.55 -1.45 11.67
CA TRP A 75 14.90 -1.09 11.22
C TRP A 75 14.99 -1.13 9.69
N SER A 76 14.58 -2.25 9.08
CA SER A 76 14.88 -2.53 7.67
C SER A 76 14.18 -1.57 6.71
N PHE A 77 13.01 -1.03 7.03
CA PHE A 77 12.34 -0.06 6.15
C PHE A 77 13.11 1.26 6.02
N SER A 78 13.94 1.63 7.00
CA SER A 78 14.84 2.77 6.90
C SER A 78 16.23 2.41 6.33
N HIS A 79 16.53 1.12 6.17
CA HIS A 79 17.86 0.60 5.82
C HIS A 79 17.82 -0.33 4.59
N VAL A 80 16.78 -0.26 3.76
CA VAL A 80 16.58 -1.14 2.60
C VAL A 80 17.81 -1.18 1.69
N ARG A 81 18.49 -0.04 1.50
CA ARG A 81 19.69 0.07 0.65
C ARG A 81 20.89 -0.75 1.14
N GLU A 82 20.87 -1.16 2.40
CA GLU A 82 21.91 -2.02 2.99
C GLU A 82 21.61 -3.50 2.78
N SER A 83 20.38 -3.86 2.40
CA SER A 83 19.93 -5.24 2.24
C SER A 83 19.70 -5.64 0.79
N VAL A 84 19.30 -4.71 -0.09
CA VAL A 84 19.01 -5.00 -1.50
C VAL A 84 19.69 -4.01 -2.44
N PRO A 85 20.03 -4.42 -3.69
CA PRO A 85 20.49 -3.50 -4.70
C PRO A 85 19.48 -2.38 -4.95
N THR A 86 19.96 -1.13 -5.01
CA THR A 86 19.11 0.04 -5.26
C THR A 86 19.69 0.94 -6.34
N ALA A 87 18.82 1.55 -7.14
CA ALA A 87 19.18 2.64 -8.03
C ALA A 87 18.90 3.98 -7.35
N ASN A 88 19.83 4.93 -7.44
CA ASN A 88 19.65 6.25 -6.87
C ASN A 88 18.80 7.13 -7.79
N VAL A 89 17.70 7.67 -7.29
CA VAL A 89 16.93 8.73 -7.98
C VAL A 89 17.58 10.06 -7.63
N TRP A 90 18.38 10.60 -8.56
CA TRP A 90 19.14 11.81 -8.33
C TRP A 90 18.23 13.06 -8.33
N ARG A 91 18.30 13.86 -7.27
CA ARG A 91 17.55 15.11 -7.12
C ARG A 91 18.05 16.27 -8.00
N GLY A 92 19.16 16.10 -8.73
CA GLY A 92 19.85 17.18 -9.45
C GLY A 92 20.96 17.87 -8.63
N SER A 93 21.65 18.82 -9.28
CA SER A 93 22.73 19.63 -8.69
C SER A 93 22.25 20.95 -8.06
N GLY A 94 20.98 21.31 -8.26
CA GLY A 94 20.38 22.53 -7.72
C GLY A 94 20.29 22.52 -6.20
N ALA A 95 20.24 23.72 -5.61
CA ALA A 95 19.95 23.88 -4.20
C ALA A 95 18.53 23.36 -3.88
N PRO A 96 18.32 22.66 -2.74
CA PRO A 96 16.98 22.30 -2.32
C PRO A 96 16.16 23.56 -2.05
N SER A 97 14.87 23.51 -2.35
CA SER A 97 13.92 24.55 -1.94
C SER A 97 13.55 24.32 -0.48
N PRO A 98 13.85 25.25 0.45
CA PRO A 98 13.48 25.08 1.84
C PRO A 98 11.96 25.13 2.00
N LEU A 99 11.42 24.27 2.86
CA LEU A 99 10.03 24.38 3.30
C LEU A 99 9.98 25.36 4.48
N PRO A 100 9.17 26.43 4.43
CA PRO A 100 9.03 27.37 5.54
C PRO A 100 8.44 26.67 6.76
N ALA A 101 8.86 27.07 7.96
CA ALA A 101 8.39 26.48 9.22
C ALA A 101 7.39 27.40 9.91
N ALA A 102 6.25 26.84 10.33
CA ALA A 102 5.26 27.50 11.17
C ALA A 102 4.73 26.53 12.25
N PRO A 103 5.57 26.11 13.21
CA PRO A 103 5.25 25.01 14.13
C PRO A 103 3.96 25.24 14.91
N ARG A 104 3.19 24.18 15.08
CA ARG A 104 1.97 24.13 15.90
C ARG A 104 2.02 22.90 16.80
N ASP A 105 1.47 23.03 17.99
CA ASP A 105 1.23 21.87 18.84
C ASP A 105 0.06 21.06 18.26
N LEU A 106 0.39 19.92 17.65
CA LEU A 106 -0.61 18.94 17.21
C LEU A 106 -0.71 17.76 18.17
N ASP A 107 0.22 17.58 19.12
CA ASP A 107 0.23 16.41 20.01
C ASP A 107 -1.05 16.30 20.81
N GLY A 108 -1.54 17.45 21.31
CA GLY A 108 -2.73 17.53 22.14
C GLY A 108 -4.08 17.42 21.41
N ILE A 109 -4.11 17.27 20.07
CA ILE A 109 -5.36 17.17 19.33
C ILE A 109 -6.07 15.87 19.71
N ALA A 110 -7.19 15.99 20.43
CA ALA A 110 -8.01 14.86 20.86
C ALA A 110 -8.93 14.36 19.74
N PHE A 111 -9.07 13.05 19.63
CA PHE A 111 -9.99 12.38 18.72
C PHE A 111 -10.43 11.03 19.29
N THR A 112 -11.46 10.44 18.70
CA THR A 112 -11.91 9.08 19.01
C THR A 112 -11.38 8.13 17.94
N ALA A 113 -10.56 7.15 18.32
CA ALA A 113 -10.06 6.14 17.39
C ALA A 113 -11.21 5.26 16.85
N LEU A 114 -10.95 4.53 15.76
CA LEU A 114 -11.95 3.64 15.15
C LEU A 114 -12.51 2.59 16.13
N GLY A 115 -11.73 2.18 17.13
CA GLY A 115 -12.17 1.28 18.21
C GLY A 115 -12.95 1.95 19.35
N GLY A 116 -13.30 3.24 19.22
CA GLY A 116 -14.04 4.00 20.25
C GLY A 116 -13.17 4.58 21.38
N GLU A 117 -11.89 4.23 21.44
CA GLU A 117 -10.96 4.74 22.45
C GLU A 117 -10.64 6.23 22.22
N PRO A 118 -10.87 7.12 23.22
CA PRO A 118 -10.40 8.49 23.13
C PRO A 118 -8.88 8.54 23.24
N MET A 119 -8.22 9.24 22.33
CA MET A 119 -6.78 9.46 22.37
C MET A 119 -6.41 10.79 21.73
N THR A 120 -5.15 11.16 21.85
CA THR A 120 -4.58 12.34 21.20
C THR A 120 -3.74 11.95 20.00
N PHE A 121 -3.53 12.89 19.07
CA PHE A 121 -2.67 12.70 17.92
C PHE A 121 -1.25 12.26 18.34
N GLY A 122 -0.68 12.88 19.37
CA GLY A 122 0.62 12.49 19.91
C GLY A 122 0.65 11.05 20.47
N GLN A 123 -0.42 10.60 21.11
CA GLN A 123 -0.54 9.21 21.60
C GLN A 123 -0.70 8.18 20.47
N MET A 124 -1.29 8.59 19.34
CA MET A 124 -1.51 7.72 18.19
C MET A 124 -0.21 7.39 17.44
N LEU A 125 0.75 8.32 17.36
CA LEU A 125 2.02 8.12 16.63
C LEU A 125 2.79 6.86 17.07
N PRO A 126 3.12 6.65 18.36
CA PRO A 126 3.80 5.43 18.77
C PRO A 126 2.89 4.19 18.61
N ARG A 127 1.59 4.29 18.90
CA ARG A 127 0.64 3.15 18.80
C ARG A 127 0.50 2.60 17.39
N THR A 128 0.68 3.44 16.38
CA THR A 128 0.66 3.08 14.96
C THR A 128 2.03 2.74 14.41
N TYR A 129 3.06 2.65 15.27
CA TYR A 129 4.44 2.39 14.87
C TYR A 129 4.96 3.44 13.86
N THR A 130 4.53 4.69 14.00
CA THR A 130 4.97 5.78 13.12
C THR A 130 6.49 5.95 13.23
N ASP A 131 7.20 5.82 12.12
CA ASP A 131 8.64 6.10 12.04
C ASP A 131 8.91 7.57 11.68
N GLY A 132 8.06 8.21 10.88
CA GLY A 132 8.17 9.63 10.55
C GLY A 132 6.84 10.24 10.14
N ILE A 133 6.65 11.50 10.48
CA ILE A 133 5.46 12.26 10.11
C ILE A 133 5.83 13.72 9.83
N LEU A 134 5.23 14.26 8.77
CA LEU A 134 5.35 15.66 8.37
C LEU A 134 3.98 16.16 7.96
N VAL A 135 3.55 17.29 8.54
CA VAL A 135 2.29 17.96 8.23
C VAL A 135 2.59 19.32 7.62
N LEU A 136 2.14 19.51 6.38
CA LEU A 136 2.15 20.80 5.71
C LEU A 136 0.78 21.45 5.81
N HIS A 137 0.73 22.74 6.12
CA HIS A 137 -0.48 23.53 6.02
C HIS A 137 -0.16 24.81 5.25
N LYS A 138 -0.77 24.96 4.07
CA LYS A 138 -0.56 26.08 3.15
C LYS A 138 0.91 26.30 2.75
N GLY A 139 1.68 25.22 2.64
CA GLY A 139 3.10 25.26 2.26
C GLY A 139 4.07 25.33 3.43
N ASP A 140 3.59 25.62 4.64
CA ASP A 140 4.42 25.65 5.85
C ASP A 140 4.45 24.30 6.57
N VAL A 141 5.62 23.88 7.04
CA VAL A 141 5.79 22.78 7.98
C VAL A 141 5.25 23.20 9.33
N VAL A 142 4.11 22.64 9.71
CA VAL A 142 3.47 22.93 11.00
C VAL A 142 3.78 21.87 12.05
N TYR A 143 4.20 20.67 11.64
CA TYR A 143 4.54 19.59 12.54
C TYR A 143 5.43 18.57 11.83
N GLU A 144 6.51 18.16 12.47
CA GLU A 144 7.47 17.21 11.92
C GLU A 144 8.10 16.42 13.07
N LYS A 145 8.06 15.08 13.01
CA LYS A 145 8.69 14.20 13.99
C LYS A 145 9.22 12.94 13.33
N TYR A 146 10.31 12.42 13.87
CA TYR A 146 10.96 11.18 13.47
C TYR A 146 11.21 10.31 14.69
N PHE A 147 11.10 9.00 14.51
CA PHE A 147 11.15 7.99 15.56
C PHE A 147 11.94 6.77 15.08
N GLY A 148 12.31 5.91 16.03
CA GLY A 148 12.92 4.62 15.71
C GLY A 148 14.22 4.77 14.93
N ALA A 149 14.30 4.09 13.78
CA ALA A 149 15.49 4.06 12.93
C ALA A 149 15.54 5.20 11.90
N LEU A 150 14.43 5.94 11.74
CA LEU A 150 14.32 7.01 10.76
C LEU A 150 14.90 8.32 11.30
N THR A 151 15.63 9.03 10.45
CA THR A 151 16.14 10.38 10.69
C THR A 151 15.73 11.27 9.50
N PRO A 152 15.74 12.61 9.65
CA PRO A 152 15.29 13.53 8.58
C PRO A 152 15.96 13.30 7.21
N GLU A 153 17.22 12.88 7.23
CA GLU A 153 18.04 12.65 6.03
C GLU A 153 18.00 11.20 5.51
N ARG A 154 17.43 10.27 6.28
CA ARG A 154 17.39 8.85 5.93
C ARG A 154 16.12 8.53 5.12
N PRO A 155 16.23 7.89 3.94
CA PRO A 155 15.07 7.41 3.22
C PRO A 155 14.30 6.33 3.98
N HIS A 156 12.98 6.35 3.89
CA HIS A 156 12.10 5.28 4.36
C HIS A 156 11.47 4.55 3.17
N LEU A 157 11.24 3.24 3.30
CA LEU A 157 10.50 2.45 2.33
C LEU A 157 9.08 3.00 2.19
N ALA A 158 8.73 3.45 0.98
CA ALA A 158 7.44 4.08 0.70
C ALA A 158 6.32 3.08 0.33
N MET A 159 6.68 1.81 0.09
CA MET A 159 5.76 0.77 -0.39
C MET A 159 4.91 1.27 -1.57
N SER A 160 3.60 0.99 -1.58
CA SER A 160 2.67 1.36 -2.64
C SER A 160 2.44 2.86 -2.81
N VAL A 161 2.95 3.75 -1.94
CA VAL A 161 2.99 5.19 -2.23
C VAL A 161 3.73 5.46 -3.55
N THR A 162 4.73 4.63 -3.88
CA THR A 162 5.49 4.67 -5.13
C THR A 162 4.59 4.61 -6.38
N LYS A 163 3.45 3.92 -6.33
CA LYS A 163 2.49 3.82 -7.46
C LYS A 163 1.98 5.21 -7.88
N SER A 164 1.79 6.13 -6.94
CA SER A 164 1.34 7.50 -7.23
C SER A 164 2.38 8.30 -8.02
N PHE A 165 3.68 8.09 -7.76
CA PHE A 165 4.75 8.71 -8.54
C PHE A 165 4.71 8.21 -9.99
N VAL A 166 4.60 6.89 -10.19
CA VAL A 166 4.52 6.28 -11.53
C VAL A 166 3.25 6.73 -12.26
N GLY A 167 2.10 6.76 -11.58
CA GLY A 167 0.84 7.25 -12.12
C GLY A 167 0.91 8.73 -12.53
N THR A 168 1.60 9.57 -11.76
CA THR A 168 1.83 10.98 -12.09
C THR A 168 2.69 11.11 -13.35
N LEU A 169 3.77 10.32 -13.48
CA LEU A 169 4.60 10.30 -14.68
C LEU A 169 3.80 9.85 -15.91
N ALA A 170 2.96 8.83 -15.77
CA ALA A 170 2.06 8.39 -16.83
C ALA A 170 1.08 9.49 -17.24
N ALA A 171 0.48 10.21 -16.28
CA ALA A 171 -0.40 11.34 -16.56
C ALA A 171 0.30 12.48 -17.30
N ILE A 172 1.56 12.78 -16.95
CA ILE A 172 2.39 13.75 -17.69
C ILE A 172 2.59 13.29 -19.14
N LEU A 173 2.96 12.02 -19.35
CA LEU A 173 3.13 11.47 -20.70
C LEU A 173 1.83 11.47 -21.52
N VAL A 174 0.67 11.28 -20.87
CA VAL A 174 -0.65 11.43 -21.51
C VAL A 174 -0.88 12.88 -21.93
N ALA A 175 -0.65 13.84 -21.04
CA ALA A 175 -0.79 15.26 -21.34
C ALA A 175 0.16 15.73 -22.47
N GLU A 176 1.35 15.14 -22.56
CA GLU A 176 2.32 15.38 -23.64
C GLU A 176 2.00 14.62 -24.94
N GLY A 177 0.94 13.81 -24.98
CA GLY A 177 0.58 13.01 -26.15
C GLY A 177 1.54 11.84 -26.45
N LYS A 178 2.41 11.47 -25.51
CA LYS A 178 3.37 10.37 -25.63
C LYS A 178 2.79 9.02 -25.18
N LEU A 179 1.79 9.05 -24.29
CA LEU A 179 1.05 7.89 -23.82
C LEU A 179 -0.43 8.06 -24.15
N ASP A 180 -1.02 7.09 -24.84
CA ASP A 180 -2.42 7.10 -25.23
C ASP A 180 -3.21 6.23 -24.22
N PRO A 181 -4.07 6.82 -23.36
CA PRO A 181 -4.77 6.07 -22.33
C PRO A 181 -5.79 5.08 -22.92
N ALA A 182 -6.28 5.31 -24.14
CA ALA A 182 -7.25 4.43 -24.81
C ALA A 182 -6.57 3.31 -25.60
N ALA A 183 -5.25 3.39 -25.82
CA ALA A 183 -4.53 2.35 -26.53
C ALA A 183 -4.40 1.08 -25.68
N PRO A 184 -4.39 -0.11 -26.32
CA PRO A 184 -4.03 -1.33 -25.63
C PRO A 184 -2.58 -1.27 -25.15
N VAL A 185 -2.28 -1.88 -24.00
CA VAL A 185 -0.92 -1.95 -23.44
C VAL A 185 0.06 -2.57 -24.44
N THR A 186 -0.40 -3.52 -25.25
CA THR A 186 0.39 -4.20 -26.29
C THR A 186 0.89 -3.29 -27.40
N LYS A 187 0.35 -2.07 -27.56
CA LYS A 187 0.96 -1.02 -28.41
C LYS A 187 2.36 -0.64 -27.94
N TYR A 188 2.58 -0.67 -26.63
CA TYR A 188 3.83 -0.27 -25.98
C TYR A 188 4.67 -1.47 -25.54
N LEU A 189 4.01 -2.56 -25.13
CA LEU A 189 4.63 -3.77 -24.62
C LEU A 189 4.07 -5.00 -25.36
N PRO A 190 4.48 -5.26 -26.62
CA PRO A 190 3.93 -6.34 -27.43
C PRO A 190 4.10 -7.73 -26.81
N GLU A 191 5.10 -7.93 -25.94
CA GLU A 191 5.30 -9.15 -25.17
C GLU A 191 4.19 -9.48 -24.17
N MET A 192 3.28 -8.52 -23.87
CA MET A 192 2.15 -8.72 -22.96
C MET A 192 0.94 -9.40 -23.62
N LYS A 193 0.98 -9.67 -24.93
CA LYS A 193 -0.14 -10.16 -25.72
C LYS A 193 -0.86 -11.38 -25.12
N ASP A 194 -0.10 -12.34 -24.58
CA ASP A 194 -0.64 -13.61 -24.06
C ASP A 194 -0.73 -13.63 -22.52
N THR A 195 -0.84 -12.44 -21.91
CA THR A 195 -0.91 -12.23 -20.44
C THR A 195 -2.26 -11.64 -20.04
N ALA A 196 -2.49 -11.45 -18.73
CA ALA A 196 -3.65 -10.74 -18.20
C ALA A 196 -3.85 -9.32 -18.78
N TYR A 197 -2.78 -8.70 -19.30
CA TYR A 197 -2.79 -7.33 -19.83
C TYR A 197 -2.94 -7.26 -21.35
N GLY A 198 -3.06 -8.40 -22.05
CA GLY A 198 -3.02 -8.46 -23.52
C GLY A 198 -4.12 -7.64 -24.21
N ASP A 199 -5.30 -7.56 -23.60
CA ASP A 199 -6.45 -6.80 -24.06
C ASP A 199 -6.77 -5.57 -23.19
N ALA A 200 -5.96 -5.29 -22.17
CA ALA A 200 -6.13 -4.14 -21.30
C ALA A 200 -5.69 -2.84 -22.01
N THR A 201 -6.45 -1.78 -21.81
CA THR A 201 -6.02 -0.43 -22.15
C THR A 201 -5.04 0.11 -21.12
N VAL A 202 -4.23 1.10 -21.51
CA VAL A 202 -3.38 1.83 -20.56
C VAL A 202 -4.21 2.41 -19.41
N ARG A 203 -5.40 2.95 -19.69
CA ARG A 203 -6.30 3.49 -18.67
C ARG A 203 -6.74 2.44 -17.65
N GLN A 204 -7.12 1.25 -18.09
CA GLN A 204 -7.53 0.16 -17.19
C GLN A 204 -6.39 -0.29 -16.27
N VAL A 205 -5.15 -0.31 -16.77
CA VAL A 205 -3.97 -0.56 -15.92
C VAL A 205 -3.79 0.55 -14.88
N MET A 206 -3.91 1.82 -15.28
CA MET A 206 -3.77 2.95 -14.36
C MET A 206 -4.86 2.97 -13.28
N ASP A 207 -6.06 2.50 -13.61
CA ASP A 207 -7.21 2.44 -12.70
C ASP A 207 -7.29 1.15 -11.89
N MET A 208 -6.38 0.20 -12.13
CA MET A 208 -6.40 -1.13 -11.51
C MET A 208 -7.72 -1.88 -11.76
N THR A 209 -8.26 -1.80 -12.98
CA THR A 209 -9.52 -2.49 -13.37
C THR A 209 -9.29 -3.69 -14.29
N VAL A 210 -8.07 -4.23 -14.28
CA VAL A 210 -7.70 -5.44 -15.00
C VAL A 210 -7.91 -6.65 -14.08
N GLY A 211 -8.74 -7.60 -14.50
CA GLY A 211 -8.90 -8.87 -13.83
C GLY A 211 -7.64 -9.74 -13.96
N VAL A 212 -6.81 -9.77 -12.92
CA VAL A 212 -5.54 -10.52 -12.88
C VAL A 212 -5.63 -11.62 -11.85
N LYS A 213 -5.26 -12.85 -12.25
CA LYS A 213 -5.03 -13.97 -11.33
C LYS A 213 -3.80 -13.70 -10.49
N TYR A 214 -3.98 -13.01 -9.37
CA TYR A 214 -2.91 -12.58 -8.48
C TYR A 214 -3.45 -12.42 -7.06
N SER A 215 -2.91 -13.19 -6.12
CA SER A 215 -3.20 -13.04 -4.70
C SER A 215 -2.25 -12.05 -4.04
N GLU A 216 -2.80 -11.00 -3.41
CA GLU A 216 -2.08 -10.07 -2.54
C GLU A 216 -2.27 -10.42 -1.04
N ASN A 217 -2.68 -11.66 -0.76
CA ASN A 217 -2.83 -12.14 0.62
C ASN A 217 -1.47 -12.44 1.26
N TYR A 218 -0.92 -11.46 1.99
CA TYR A 218 0.35 -11.60 2.72
C TYR A 218 0.35 -12.67 3.83
N ALA A 219 -0.81 -13.20 4.21
CA ALA A 219 -0.90 -14.30 5.18
C ALA A 219 -0.80 -15.68 4.50
N ASP A 220 -0.98 -15.77 3.18
CA ASP A 220 -0.84 -17.01 2.43
C ASP A 220 0.58 -17.11 1.84
N PRO A 221 1.45 -18.00 2.34
CA PRO A 221 2.82 -18.13 1.84
C PRO A 221 2.92 -18.57 0.37
N LYS A 222 1.80 -18.98 -0.26
CA LYS A 222 1.70 -19.34 -1.67
C LYS A 222 1.17 -18.23 -2.57
N ALA A 223 0.81 -17.07 -2.01
CA ALA A 223 0.31 -15.95 -2.78
C ALA A 223 1.35 -15.39 -3.76
N GLU A 224 0.90 -14.99 -4.94
CA GLU A 224 1.75 -14.49 -6.03
C GLU A 224 2.56 -13.24 -5.62
N VAL A 225 2.14 -12.49 -4.60
CA VAL A 225 2.91 -11.37 -4.04
C VAL A 225 4.32 -11.77 -3.58
N PHE A 226 4.52 -13.01 -3.14
CA PHE A 226 5.84 -13.51 -2.76
C PHE A 226 6.72 -13.83 -3.97
N ASP A 227 6.13 -14.29 -5.08
CA ASP A 227 6.85 -14.46 -6.34
C ASP A 227 7.19 -13.11 -6.98
N TYR A 228 6.28 -12.13 -6.90
CA TYR A 228 6.55 -10.73 -7.25
C TYR A 228 7.73 -10.16 -6.43
N ALA A 229 7.74 -10.38 -5.11
CA ALA A 229 8.83 -9.92 -4.24
C ALA A 229 10.19 -10.56 -4.59
N ARG A 230 10.20 -11.87 -4.92
CA ARG A 230 11.42 -12.58 -5.37
C ARG A 230 11.90 -12.09 -6.73
N ALA A 231 10.99 -11.91 -7.69
CA ALA A 231 11.28 -11.38 -9.01
C ALA A 231 11.82 -9.94 -8.95
N GLY A 232 11.35 -9.16 -7.98
CA GLY A 232 11.80 -7.80 -7.69
C GLY A 232 13.08 -7.67 -6.88
N GLY A 233 13.67 -8.79 -6.44
CA GLY A 233 14.87 -8.78 -5.60
C GLY A 233 14.65 -8.26 -4.17
N MET A 234 13.39 -8.21 -3.71
CA MET A 234 13.02 -7.84 -2.34
C MET A 234 12.97 -9.04 -1.40
N MET A 235 13.03 -10.26 -1.94
CA MET A 235 13.11 -11.51 -1.20
C MET A 235 14.14 -12.43 -1.85
N VAL A 236 14.84 -13.22 -1.05
CA VAL A 236 15.82 -14.19 -1.53
C VAL A 236 15.18 -15.22 -2.48
N GLN A 237 15.84 -15.41 -3.63
CA GLN A 237 15.55 -16.52 -4.54
C GLN A 237 16.31 -17.74 -3.99
N GLY A 238 15.63 -18.55 -3.16
CA GLY A 238 16.25 -19.68 -2.45
C GLY A 238 16.81 -20.77 -3.38
N PRO A 239 17.52 -21.77 -2.82
CA PRO A 239 18.06 -22.88 -3.60
C PRO A 239 16.97 -23.58 -4.43
N GLY A 240 17.22 -23.76 -5.72
CA GLY A 240 16.27 -24.40 -6.64
C GLY A 240 15.11 -23.51 -7.10
N TYR A 241 15.12 -22.20 -6.81
CA TYR A 241 14.11 -21.28 -7.33
C TYR A 241 14.14 -21.24 -8.87
N ALA A 242 13.03 -21.69 -9.46
CA ALA A 242 12.82 -21.76 -10.91
C ALA A 242 11.78 -20.74 -11.41
N GLY A 243 11.30 -19.85 -10.53
CA GLY A 243 10.34 -18.81 -10.88
C GLY A 243 10.97 -17.60 -11.61
N PRO A 244 10.16 -16.58 -11.91
CA PRO A 244 10.62 -15.38 -12.60
C PRO A 244 11.70 -14.64 -11.80
N ARG A 245 12.73 -14.15 -12.51
CA ARG A 245 13.90 -13.49 -11.93
C ARG A 245 13.93 -11.98 -12.13
N SER A 246 12.93 -11.45 -12.82
CA SER A 246 12.74 -10.03 -13.07
C SER A 246 11.25 -9.71 -13.03
N PHE A 247 10.90 -8.45 -12.76
CA PHE A 247 9.51 -8.01 -12.87
C PHE A 247 8.95 -8.25 -14.27
N TYR A 248 9.75 -8.11 -15.34
CA TYR A 248 9.33 -8.39 -16.71
C TYR A 248 8.94 -9.85 -16.91
N ASP A 249 9.72 -10.79 -16.36
CA ASP A 249 9.40 -12.21 -16.43
C ASP A 249 8.16 -12.54 -15.62
N PHE A 250 8.02 -11.94 -14.43
CA PHE A 250 6.84 -12.13 -13.59
C PHE A 250 5.56 -11.63 -14.26
N LEU A 251 5.58 -10.44 -14.87
CA LEU A 251 4.40 -9.91 -15.56
C LEU A 251 3.93 -10.83 -16.71
N LYS A 252 4.87 -11.49 -17.40
CA LYS A 252 4.54 -12.47 -18.45
C LYS A 252 3.86 -13.74 -17.93
N THR A 253 3.96 -14.05 -16.64
CA THR A 253 3.29 -15.24 -16.06
C THR A 253 1.84 -14.95 -15.65
N LEU A 254 1.45 -13.69 -15.53
CA LEU A 254 0.13 -13.32 -15.03
C LEU A 254 -0.95 -13.62 -16.06
N GLN A 255 -2.01 -14.30 -15.60
CA GLN A 255 -3.13 -14.73 -16.42
C GLN A 255 -4.40 -13.99 -15.99
N LYS A 256 -5.36 -13.90 -16.91
CA LYS A 256 -6.63 -13.21 -16.66
C LYS A 256 -7.49 -13.99 -15.66
N GLU A 257 -8.15 -13.28 -14.76
CA GLU A 257 -9.17 -13.81 -13.84
C GLU A 257 -10.30 -12.78 -13.69
N GLY A 258 -11.54 -13.20 -13.93
CA GLY A 258 -12.68 -12.28 -13.96
C GLY A 258 -12.83 -11.46 -15.26
N LEU A 259 -13.80 -10.55 -15.27
CA LEU A 259 -14.07 -9.63 -16.38
C LEU A 259 -13.27 -8.32 -16.21
N LEU A 260 -13.08 -7.59 -17.31
CA LEU A 260 -12.54 -6.21 -17.26
C LEU A 260 -13.60 -5.27 -16.67
N ASP A 261 -13.15 -4.26 -15.93
CA ASP A 261 -13.99 -3.21 -15.34
C ASP A 261 -14.95 -3.66 -14.22
N GLU A 262 -14.86 -4.90 -13.78
CA GLU A 262 -15.31 -5.31 -12.45
C GLU A 262 -14.17 -4.96 -11.49
N GLY A 263 -14.26 -3.82 -10.80
CA GLY A 263 -13.28 -3.44 -9.79
C GLY A 263 -13.12 -4.52 -8.71
N PHE A 264 -12.03 -4.48 -7.94
CA PHE A 264 -11.77 -5.44 -6.86
C PHE A 264 -13.04 -5.71 -6.03
N ALA A 265 -13.54 -6.96 -6.09
CA ALA A 265 -14.62 -7.44 -5.23
C ALA A 265 -14.10 -7.73 -3.83
#